data_AF-R6CWD0-F1
#
_entry.id   AF-R6CWD0-F1
#
_cell.length_a   1.000
_cell.length_b   1.000
_cell.length_c   1.000
_cell.angle_alpha   90.00
_cell.angle_beta   90.00
_cell.angle_gamma   90.00
#
_symmetry.space_group_name_H-M   'P 1'
#
loop_
_entity.id
_entity.type
_entity.pdbx_description
1 polymer ?
#
loop_
_entity_poly.entity_id
_entity_poly.type
_entity_poly.pdbx_seq_one_letter_code
_entity_poly.pdbx_strand_id
1 'polypeptide(L)'
;MIELYAKEFVAIGRYLERQGKVRKGYALIEKGSLEVLLDRNHYDTSNNKLKIWKALKWIDTEADGRLTKRVYEGADHRYRPYVKLNMAVLEQLEKLQKQKK
;
A
#
# COMPACT_ATOMS: atom_id res chain seq x y z
N MET A 1 17.86 -5.64 1.57
CA MET A 1 16.68 -5.75 2.48
C MET A 1 15.56 -4.79 2.08
N ILE A 2 15.80 -3.46 2.03
CA ILE A 2 14.76 -2.46 1.64
C ILE A 2 14.17 -2.69 0.23
N GLU A 3 14.96 -3.23 -0.69
CA GLU A 3 14.54 -3.49 -2.07
C GLU A 3 13.39 -4.52 -2.17
N LEU A 4 13.29 -5.47 -1.23
CA LEU A 4 12.19 -6.43 -1.20
C LEU A 4 10.86 -5.75 -0.90
N TYR A 5 10.85 -4.87 0.12
CA TYR A 5 9.68 -4.06 0.46
C TYR A 5 9.27 -3.14 -0.70
N ALA A 6 10.23 -2.54 -1.40
CA ALA A 6 9.96 -1.68 -2.55
C ALA A 6 9.39 -2.46 -3.75
N LYS A 7 9.95 -3.63 -4.08
CA LYS A 7 9.45 -4.51 -5.15
C LYS A 7 8.03 -4.98 -4.85
N GLU A 8 7.78 -5.42 -3.62
CA GLU A 8 6.44 -5.85 -3.19
C GLU A 8 5.42 -4.70 -3.21
N PHE A 9 5.81 -3.51 -2.75
CA PHE A 9 4.96 -2.31 -2.81
C PHE A 9 4.56 -1.94 -4.23
N VAL A 10 5.53 -1.91 -5.17
CA VAL A 10 5.27 -1.63 -6.59
C VAL A 10 4.37 -2.71 -7.20
N ALA A 11 4.67 -4.00 -6.95
CA ALA A 11 3.88 -5.10 -7.50
C ALA A 11 2.42 -5.06 -7.03
N ILE A 12 2.18 -4.85 -5.74
CA ILE A 12 0.83 -4.74 -5.18
C ILE A 12 0.11 -3.50 -5.69
N GLY A 13 0.76 -2.33 -5.71
CA GLY A 13 0.10 -1.13 -6.20
C GLY A 13 -0.27 -1.20 -7.69
N ARG A 14 0.59 -1.80 -8.55
CA ARG A 14 0.25 -2.08 -9.97
C ARG A 14 -0.87 -3.11 -10.11
N TYR A 15 -0.91 -4.12 -9.24
CA TYR A 15 -2.04 -5.06 -9.20
C TYR A 15 -3.36 -4.34 -8.86
N LEU A 16 -3.37 -3.46 -7.86
CA LEU A 16 -4.57 -2.70 -7.48
C LEU A 16 -4.98 -1.67 -8.53
N GLU A 17 -4.02 -1.03 -9.19
CA GLU A 17 -4.27 -0.13 -10.33
C GLU A 17 -5.00 -0.85 -11.46
N ARG A 18 -4.55 -2.06 -11.85
CA ARG A 18 -5.23 -2.88 -12.86
C ARG A 18 -6.64 -3.32 -12.44
N GLN A 19 -6.94 -3.35 -11.14
CA GLN A 19 -8.28 -3.63 -10.62
C GLN A 19 -9.18 -2.38 -10.53
N GLY A 20 -8.71 -1.22 -10.98
CA GLY A 20 -9.48 0.04 -10.87
C GLY A 20 -9.63 0.54 -9.43
N LYS A 21 -8.77 0.10 -8.50
CA LYS A 21 -8.85 0.47 -7.07
C LYS A 21 -8.13 1.78 -6.73
N VAL A 22 -7.71 2.54 -7.73
CA VAL A 22 -7.02 3.83 -7.56
C VAL A 22 -8.03 4.96 -7.52
N ARG A 23 -7.98 5.75 -6.45
CA ARG A 23 -8.84 6.91 -6.22
C ARG A 23 -8.01 8.07 -5.67
N LYS A 24 -8.08 9.23 -6.32
CA LYS A 24 -7.39 10.47 -5.91
C LYS A 24 -5.89 10.28 -5.62
N GLY A 25 -5.18 9.55 -6.49
CA GLY A 25 -3.73 9.31 -6.33
C GLY A 25 -3.34 8.24 -5.31
N TYR A 26 -4.30 7.47 -4.78
CA TYR A 26 -4.04 6.36 -3.85
C TYR A 26 -4.69 5.07 -4.34
N ALA A 27 -3.98 3.95 -4.27
CA ALA A 27 -4.62 2.63 -4.35
C ALA A 27 -5.20 2.26 -2.98
N LEU A 28 -6.47 1.85 -2.95
CA LEU A 28 -7.21 1.55 -1.73
C LEU A 28 -7.45 0.03 -1.60
N ILE A 29 -7.12 -0.52 -0.43
CA ILE A 29 -7.33 -1.93 -0.11
C ILE A 29 -7.65 -2.11 1.37
N GLU A 30 -8.55 -3.03 1.69
CA GLU A 30 -8.84 -3.42 3.07
C GLU A 30 -7.63 -4.11 3.70
N LYS A 31 -7.36 -3.84 4.99
CA LYS A 31 -6.16 -4.35 5.68
C LYS A 31 -6.02 -5.87 5.58
N GLY A 32 -7.10 -6.62 5.85
CA GLY A 32 -7.06 -8.08 5.79
C GLY A 32 -6.75 -8.62 4.40
N SER A 33 -7.32 -8.03 3.34
CA SER A 33 -6.99 -8.42 1.96
C SER A 33 -5.53 -8.12 1.61
N LEU A 34 -4.97 -7.02 2.12
CA LEU A 34 -3.58 -6.68 1.91
C LEU A 34 -2.66 -7.64 2.67
N GLU A 35 -2.99 -8.00 3.91
CA GLU A 35 -2.23 -8.98 4.70
C GLU A 35 -2.12 -10.32 3.97
N VAL A 36 -3.22 -10.81 3.37
CA VAL A 36 -3.21 -12.03 2.53
C VAL A 36 -2.26 -11.92 1.34
N LEU A 37 -2.09 -10.75 0.72
CA LEU A 37 -1.13 -10.55 -0.37
C LEU A 37 0.31 -10.53 0.15
N LEU A 38 0.53 -9.85 1.28
CA LEU A 38 1.85 -9.69 1.89
C LEU A 38 2.38 -11.01 2.47
N ASP A 39 1.52 -11.83 3.05
CA ASP A 39 1.92 -13.09 3.67
C ASP A 39 2.41 -14.13 2.65
N ARG A 40 2.17 -13.92 1.35
CA ARG A 40 2.71 -14.76 0.27
C ARG A 40 4.23 -14.67 0.13
N ASN A 41 4.81 -13.53 0.51
CA ASN A 41 6.25 -13.33 0.41
C ASN A 41 6.85 -13.48 1.82
N HIS A 42 7.33 -14.69 2.15
CA HIS A 42 7.77 -15.10 3.49
C HIS A 42 9.09 -14.50 3.99
N TYR A 43 9.45 -13.29 3.57
CA TYR A 43 10.69 -12.61 4.00
C TYR A 43 10.49 -11.75 5.26
N ASP A 44 9.24 -11.47 5.65
CA ASP A 44 8.85 -10.75 6.85
C ASP A 44 7.34 -10.96 7.12
N THR A 45 6.86 -10.58 8.30
CA THR A 45 5.43 -10.58 8.63
C THR A 45 4.70 -9.43 7.95
N SER A 46 3.45 -9.63 7.54
CA SER A 46 2.60 -8.58 6.95
C SER A 46 2.51 -7.32 7.82
N ASN A 47 2.37 -7.47 9.15
CA ASN A 47 2.32 -6.35 10.07
C ASN A 47 3.63 -5.53 10.09
N ASN A 48 4.80 -6.18 10.08
CA ASN A 48 6.07 -5.47 10.09
C ASN A 48 6.34 -4.76 8.75
N LYS A 49 6.01 -5.40 7.62
CA LYS A 49 6.04 -4.75 6.30
C LYS A 49 5.19 -3.48 6.26
N LEU A 50 3.97 -3.52 6.78
CA LEU A 50 3.09 -2.34 6.85
C LEU A 50 3.65 -1.24 7.76
N LYS A 51 4.26 -1.60 8.90
CA LYS A 51 4.95 -0.64 9.77
C LYS A 51 6.12 0.04 9.07
N ILE A 52 6.89 -0.71 8.28
CA ILE A 52 7.99 -0.17 7.47
C ILE A 52 7.44 0.78 6.41
N TRP A 53 6.41 0.39 5.65
CA TRP A 53 5.78 1.26 4.66
C TRP A 53 5.20 2.54 5.28
N LYS A 54 4.64 2.45 6.49
CA LYS A 54 4.19 3.62 7.25
C LYS A 54 5.37 4.52 7.63
N ALA A 55 6.44 3.95 8.20
CA ALA A 55 7.62 4.70 8.62
C ALA A 55 8.26 5.46 7.44
N LEU A 56 8.20 4.89 6.24
CA LEU A 56 8.71 5.47 5.01
C LEU A 56 7.71 6.40 4.29
N LYS A 57 6.51 6.60 4.85
CA LYS A 57 5.43 7.40 4.26
C LYS A 57 4.96 6.91 2.87
N TRP A 58 5.07 5.60 2.62
CA TRP A 58 4.58 4.96 1.39
C TRP A 58 3.07 4.71 1.43
N ILE A 59 2.52 4.61 2.64
CA ILE A 59 1.08 4.54 2.89
C ILE A 59 0.61 5.74 3.69
N ASP A 60 -0.58 6.25 3.35
CA ASP A 60 -1.26 7.30 4.11
C ASP A 60 -2.14 6.67 5.21
N THR A 61 -1.83 6.96 6.47
CA THR A 61 -2.51 6.40 7.64
C THR A 61 -3.08 7.50 8.51
N GLU A 62 -4.01 7.16 9.39
CA GLU A 62 -4.37 8.05 10.51
C GLU A 62 -3.19 8.22 11.48
N ALA A 63 -3.32 9.24 12.35
CA ALA A 63 -2.47 9.41 13.52
C ALA A 63 -2.56 8.20 14.46
N ASP A 64 -1.67 8.13 15.44
CA ASP A 64 -1.71 7.18 16.57
C ASP A 64 -1.58 5.70 16.18
N GLY A 65 -0.44 5.32 15.60
CA GLY A 65 -0.08 3.90 15.44
C GLY A 65 -0.91 3.10 14.42
N ARG A 66 -2.04 3.62 13.94
CA ARG A 66 -2.93 2.95 12.97
C ARG A 66 -2.24 2.73 11.62
N LEU A 67 -2.57 1.61 10.96
CA LEU A 67 -2.08 1.25 9.62
C LEU A 67 -3.11 1.56 8.51
N THR A 68 -4.27 2.09 8.89
CA THR A 68 -5.38 2.41 7.98
C THR A 68 -5.81 3.86 8.12
N LYS A 69 -6.57 4.34 7.15
CA LYS A 69 -7.26 5.64 7.16
C LYS A 69 -8.70 5.47 6.72
N ARG A 70 -9.63 6.14 7.41
CA ARG A 70 -11.05 6.14 7.03
C ARG A 70 -11.25 6.90 5.73
N VAL A 71 -11.90 6.26 4.76
CA VAL A 71 -12.31 6.86 3.48
C VAL A 71 -13.82 6.76 3.38
N TYR A 72 -14.44 7.85 2.94
CA TYR A 72 -15.88 7.87 2.68
C TYR A 72 -16.18 7.11 1.39
N GLU A 73 -17.03 6.09 1.49
CA GLU A 73 -17.56 5.31 0.37
C GLU A 73 -18.94 5.85 0.00
N GLY A 74 -19.07 6.36 -1.23
CA GLY A 74 -20.31 6.99 -1.70
C GLY A 74 -21.43 5.98 -1.97
N ALA A 75 -21.09 4.73 -2.27
CA ALA A 75 -22.08 3.70 -2.63
C ALA A 75 -22.93 3.25 -1.45
N ASP A 76 -22.38 3.24 -0.24
CA ASP A 76 -23.07 2.82 0.98
C ASP A 76 -23.16 3.92 2.05
N HIS A 77 -22.77 5.15 1.70
CA HIS A 77 -22.78 6.35 2.56
C HIS A 77 -22.04 6.16 3.90
N ARG A 78 -20.93 5.43 3.91
CA ARG A 78 -20.19 5.08 5.13
C ARG A 78 -18.70 5.33 5.01
N TYR A 79 -18.07 5.62 6.15
CA TYR A 79 -16.62 5.63 6.26
C TYR A 79 -16.08 4.23 6.52
N ARG A 80 -15.19 3.75 5.67
CA ARG A 80 -14.51 2.45 5.82
C ARG A 80 -12.99 2.61 5.96
N PRO A 81 -12.33 1.80 6.78
CA PRO A 81 -10.88 1.86 6.93
C PRO A 81 -10.17 1.17 5.75
N TYR A 82 -9.26 1.89 5.10
CA TYR A 82 -8.41 1.36 4.04
C TYR A 82 -6.94 1.58 4.34
N VAL A 83 -6.08 0.69 3.83
CA VAL A 83 -4.67 1.01 3.63
C VAL A 83 -4.58 1.79 2.31
N LYS A 84 -3.99 2.99 2.36
CA LYS A 84 -3.88 3.89 1.21
C LYS A 84 -2.47 3.89 0.66
N LEU A 85 -2.21 3.16 -0.41
CA LEU A 85 -0.89 3.13 -1.05
C LEU A 85 -0.72 4.40 -1.90
N ASN A 86 0.36 5.15 -1.67
CA ASN A 86 0.63 6.39 -2.39
C ASN A 86 1.17 6.09 -3.80
N MET A 87 0.43 6.46 -4.84
CA MET A 87 0.80 6.17 -6.23
C MET A 87 2.01 6.99 -6.70
N ALA A 88 2.20 8.21 -6.19
CA ALA A 88 3.38 9.00 -6.52
C ALA A 88 4.66 8.33 -5.98
N VAL A 89 4.61 7.78 -4.76
CA VAL A 89 5.73 6.99 -4.19
C VAL A 89 5.98 5.75 -5.05
N LEU A 90 4.93 5.05 -5.48
CA LEU A 90 5.04 3.87 -6.34
C LEU A 90 5.78 4.19 -7.63
N GLU A 91 5.42 5.28 -8.31
CA GLU A 91 6.06 5.71 -9.55
C GLU A 91 7.55 6.04 -9.36
N GLN A 92 7.91 6.68 -8.25
CA GLN A 92 9.31 6.98 -7.93
C GLN A 92 10.11 5.69 -7.65
N LEU A 93 9.56 4.76 -6.88
CA LEU A 93 10.20 3.48 -6.61
C LEU A 93 10.39 2.66 -7.89
N GLU A 94 9.41 2.67 -8.80
CA GLU A 94 9.51 1.99 -10.08
C GLU A 94 10.60 2.60 -10.98
N LYS A 95 10.72 3.93 -11.01
CA LYS A 95 11.81 4.63 -11.73
C LYS A 95 13.18 4.23 -11.19
N LEU A 96 13.36 4.21 -9.87
CA LEU A 96 14.62 3.80 -9.23
C LEU A 96 14.98 2.34 -9.51
N GLN A 97 13.99 1.45 -9.62
CA GLN A 97 14.22 0.04 -9.97
C GLN A 97 14.66 -0.13 -11.43
N LYS A 98 14.20 0.72 -12.34
CA LYS A 98 14.58 0.69 -13.77
C LYS A 98 15.99 1.22 -14.01
N GLN A 99 16.46 2.20 -13.22
CA GLN A 99 17.81 2.76 -13.34
C GLN A 99 18.92 1.83 -12.83
N LYS A 100 18.56 0.80 -12.05
CA LYS A 100 19.48 -0.21 -11.52
C LYS A 100 19.67 -1.41 -12.46
N LYS A 101 18.98 -1.45 -13.59
CA LYS A 101 19.13 -2.46 -14.64
C LYS A 101 20.02 -1.92 -15.74
#